data_AF-A0AAW3SQE9-F1
#
_entry.id   AF-A0AAW3SQE9-F1
#
_cell.length_a   1.000
_cell.length_b   1.000
_cell.length_c   1.000
_cell.angle_alpha   90.00
_cell.angle_beta   90.00
_cell.angle_gamma   90.00
#
_symmetry.space_group_name_H-M   'P 1'
#
loop_
_entity.id
_entity.type
_entity.pdbx_description
1 polymer ?
#
loop_
_entity_poly.entity_id
_entity_poly.type
_entity_poly.pdbx_seq_one_letter_code
_entity_poly.pdbx_strand_id
1 'polypeptide(L)'
;MTSENKGYSLTLLNRDNKEKAEKVYLKPMAFYVPDFAAGAVIELFNELSSTSENKKGFLLTVTNNNNGVSVDKALSTVEELKDKTVSAEAVKELVNIVRGYDADEETNVCGW
;
A
#
# COMPACT_ATOMS: atom_id res chain seq x y z
N MET A 1 6.94 -8.46 26.31
CA MET A 1 6.15 -9.05 25.22
C MET A 1 7.02 -8.98 23.98
N THR A 2 7.34 -10.12 23.35
CA THR A 2 8.11 -10.14 22.10
C THR A 2 7.21 -9.58 21.01
N SER A 3 7.34 -8.28 20.72
CA SER A 3 6.71 -7.67 19.55
C SER A 3 7.39 -8.26 18.33
N GLU A 4 6.93 -9.44 17.90
CA GLU A 4 7.31 -10.03 16.63
C GLU A 4 7.01 -8.99 15.56
N ASN A 5 8.03 -8.58 14.80
CA ASN A 5 7.84 -7.63 13.73
C ASN A 5 7.00 -8.33 12.64
N LYS A 6 5.71 -7.98 12.57
CA LYS A 6 4.78 -8.56 11.59
C LYS A 6 4.86 -7.86 10.23
N GLY A 7 5.73 -6.85 10.10
CA GLY A 7 5.95 -6.11 8.86
C GLY A 7 4.73 -5.32 8.38
N TYR A 8 4.76 -4.95 7.11
CA TYR A 8 3.74 -4.20 6.39
C TYR A 8 3.20 -5.06 5.25
N SER A 9 1.89 -5.20 5.13
CA SER A 9 1.25 -5.84 3.98
C SER A 9 0.92 -4.79 2.93
N LEU A 10 1.34 -5.02 1.70
CA LEU A 10 0.90 -4.26 0.53
C LEU A 10 -0.10 -5.13 -0.23
N THR A 11 -1.33 -4.62 -0.35
CA THR A 11 -2.43 -5.32 -1.00
C THR A 11 -2.91 -4.50 -2.19
N LEU A 12 -2.97 -5.12 -3.36
CA LEU A 12 -3.52 -4.53 -4.57
C LEU A 12 -4.81 -5.25 -4.94
N LEU A 13 -5.93 -4.54 -4.88
CA LEU A 13 -7.25 -5.04 -5.25
C LEU A 13 -7.69 -4.42 -6.58
N ASN A 14 -8.00 -5.26 -7.54
CA ASN A 14 -8.69 -4.87 -8.76
C ASN A 14 -10.19 -4.73 -8.45
N ARG A 15 -10.73 -3.52 -8.62
CA ARG A 15 -12.14 -3.23 -8.29
C ARG A 15 -13.12 -3.77 -9.32
N ASP A 16 -12.65 -4.12 -10.50
CA ASP A 16 -13.46 -4.63 -11.60
C ASP A 16 -13.81 -6.11 -11.37
N ASN A 17 -12.79 -6.97 -11.20
CA ASN A 17 -12.95 -8.41 -11.00
C ASN A 17 -12.92 -8.84 -9.51
N LYS A 18 -12.70 -7.91 -8.57
CA LYS A 18 -12.55 -8.15 -7.13
C LYS A 18 -11.37 -9.05 -6.74
N GLU A 19 -10.41 -9.22 -7.63
CA GLU A 19 -9.22 -10.01 -7.40
C GLU A 19 -8.20 -9.18 -6.60
N LYS A 20 -7.55 -9.81 -5.62
CA LYS A 20 -6.56 -9.15 -4.77
C LYS A 20 -5.24 -9.92 -4.77
N ALA A 21 -4.15 -9.19 -4.92
CA ALA A 21 -2.79 -9.66 -4.67
C ALA A 21 -2.30 -9.03 -3.37
N GLU A 22 -1.61 -9.78 -2.52
CA GLU A 22 -1.09 -9.29 -1.25
C GLU A 22 0.32 -9.81 -1.02
N LYS A 23 1.21 -8.93 -0.54
CA LYS A 23 2.57 -9.30 -0.18
C LYS A 23 3.02 -8.61 1.09
N VAL A 24 3.68 -9.38 1.96
CA VAL A 24 4.16 -8.90 3.27
C VAL A 24 5.64 -8.52 3.17
N TYR A 25 5.95 -7.33 3.67
CA TYR A 25 7.28 -6.74 3.68
C TYR A 25 7.73 -6.45 5.11
N LEU A 26 8.80 -7.12 5.55
CA LEU A 26 9.37 -6.92 6.89
C LEU A 26 10.17 -5.61 7.01
N LYS A 27 10.52 -4.97 5.88
CA LYS A 27 11.34 -3.76 5.84
C LYS A 27 10.57 -2.61 5.17
N PRO A 28 9.75 -1.84 5.91
CA PRO A 28 8.97 -0.75 5.33
C PRO A 28 9.83 0.38 4.74
N MET A 29 11.06 0.57 5.25
CA MET A 29 11.99 1.57 4.71
C MET A 29 12.39 1.32 3.25
N ALA A 30 12.26 0.09 2.75
CA ALA A 30 12.55 -0.21 1.34
C ALA A 30 11.60 0.55 0.39
N PHE A 31 10.39 0.89 0.84
CA PHE A 31 9.42 1.66 0.05
C PHE A 31 9.80 3.13 -0.18
N TYR A 32 10.79 3.67 0.53
CA TYR A 32 11.33 4.99 0.19
C TYR A 32 12.21 4.96 -1.07
N VAL A 33 12.64 3.79 -1.52
CA VAL A 33 13.35 3.62 -2.79
C VAL A 33 12.29 3.53 -3.89
N PRO A 34 12.23 4.51 -4.83
CA PRO A 34 11.17 4.56 -5.82
C PRO A 34 11.11 3.30 -6.70
N ASP A 35 12.28 2.78 -7.07
CA ASP A 35 12.37 1.58 -7.92
C ASP A 35 11.86 0.32 -7.18
N PHE A 36 12.12 0.21 -5.87
CA PHE A 36 11.59 -0.87 -5.05
C PHE A 36 10.07 -0.76 -4.89
N ALA A 37 9.56 0.43 -4.56
CA ALA A 37 8.13 0.67 -4.38
C ALA A 37 7.33 0.41 -5.66
N ALA A 38 7.80 0.95 -6.78
CA ALA A 38 7.21 0.69 -8.08
C ALA A 38 7.30 -0.79 -8.47
N GLY A 39 8.45 -1.43 -8.23
CA GLY A 39 8.65 -2.85 -8.47
C GLY A 39 7.67 -3.73 -7.69
N ALA A 40 7.43 -3.41 -6.41
CA ALA A 40 6.47 -4.11 -5.57
C ALA A 40 5.03 -4.01 -6.10
N VAL A 41 4.61 -2.82 -6.54
CA VAL A 41 3.27 -2.62 -7.13
C VAL A 41 3.13 -3.36 -8.46
N ILE A 42 4.16 -3.31 -9.31
CA ILE A 42 4.17 -4.03 -10.60
C ILE A 42 4.14 -5.54 -10.37
N GLU A 43 4.86 -6.03 -9.37
CA GLU A 43 4.85 -7.45 -9.00
C GLU A 43 3.45 -7.89 -8.58
N LEU A 44 2.80 -7.16 -7.67
CA LEU A 44 1.40 -7.41 -7.29
C LEU A 44 0.44 -7.33 -8.48
N PHE A 45 0.68 -6.39 -9.39
CA PHE A 45 -0.12 -6.26 -10.61
C PHE A 45 0.04 -7.44 -11.56
N ASN A 46 1.25 -8.00 -11.66
CA ASN A 46 1.51 -9.19 -12.47
C ASN A 46 0.93 -10.47 -11.83
N GLU A 47 0.74 -10.50 -10.51
CA GLU A 47 0.01 -11.58 -9.84
C GLU A 47 -1.51 -11.53 -10.11
N LEU A 48 -2.04 -10.38 -10.55
CA LEU A 48 -3.44 -10.28 -10.96
C LEU A 48 -3.65 -10.93 -12.33
N SER A 49 -4.52 -11.93 -12.38
CA SER A 49 -4.82 -12.81 -13.51
C SER A 49 -5.51 -12.10 -14.68
N SER A 50 -6.15 -10.95 -14.43
CA SER A 50 -6.94 -10.22 -15.43
C SER A 50 -6.88 -8.72 -15.18
N THR A 51 -5.94 -8.05 -15.86
CA THR A 51 -5.72 -6.60 -15.76
C THR A 51 -6.19 -5.82 -16.99
N SER A 52 -6.69 -6.49 -18.02
CA SER A 52 -6.99 -5.96 -19.35
C SER A 52 -8.19 -5.02 -19.45
N GLU A 53 -9.17 -5.11 -18.54
CA GLU A 53 -10.43 -4.32 -18.58
C GLU A 53 -10.73 -3.58 -17.27
N ASN A 54 -9.71 -3.01 -16.62
CA ASN A 54 -9.91 -2.27 -15.37
C ASN A 54 -10.62 -0.92 -15.59
N LYS A 55 -11.94 -0.94 -15.75
CA LYS A 55 -12.78 0.27 -15.86
C LYS A 55 -13.07 0.91 -14.50
N LYS A 56 -12.98 0.12 -13.41
CA LYS A 56 -13.22 0.58 -12.03
C LYS A 56 -11.96 0.97 -11.26
N GLY A 57 -10.79 0.84 -11.89
CA GLY A 57 -9.49 1.12 -11.29
C GLY A 57 -9.06 0.09 -10.24
N PHE A 58 -8.03 0.45 -9.49
CA PHE A 58 -7.41 -0.37 -8.46
C PHE A 58 -7.49 0.30 -7.09
N LEU A 59 -7.40 -0.52 -6.05
CA LEU A 59 -7.26 -0.08 -4.68
C LEU A 59 -5.93 -0.61 -4.15
N LEU A 60 -5.01 0.30 -3.87
CA LEU A 60 -3.74 -0.01 -3.24
C LEU A 60 -3.89 0.20 -1.73
N THR A 61 -3.66 -0.83 -0.94
CA THR A 61 -3.78 -0.78 0.53
C THR A 61 -2.45 -1.12 1.17
N VAL A 62 -2.01 -0.31 2.12
CA VAL A 62 -0.88 -0.61 2.99
C VAL A 62 -1.40 -0.84 4.40
N THR A 63 -1.06 -1.98 4.98
CA THR A 63 -1.42 -2.35 6.34
C THR A 63 -0.17 -2.56 7.17
N ASN A 64 -0.04 -1.86 8.30
CA ASN A 64 0.98 -2.17 9.30
C ASN A 64 0.45 -3.28 10.21
N ASN A 65 1.00 -4.48 10.07
CA ASN A 65 0.55 -5.63 10.86
C ASN A 65 1.00 -5.55 12.32
N ASN A 66 1.87 -4.61 12.69
CA ASN A 66 2.32 -4.43 14.07
C ASN A 66 1.24 -3.75 14.92
N ASN A 67 0.54 -2.76 14.37
CA ASN A 67 -0.52 -2.01 15.06
C ASN A 67 -1.93 -2.24 14.48
N GLY A 68 -2.04 -2.87 13.31
CA GLY A 68 -3.31 -3.15 12.61
C GLY A 68 -3.85 -1.97 11.79
N VAL A 69 -3.11 -0.87 11.65
CA VAL A 69 -3.52 0.30 10.87
C VAL A 69 -3.40 -0.01 9.38
N SER A 70 -4.48 0.18 8.63
CA SER A 70 -4.52 0.08 7.18
C SER A 70 -4.96 1.38 6.53
N VAL A 71 -4.32 1.73 5.41
CA VAL A 71 -4.65 2.91 4.61
C VAL A 71 -4.72 2.48 3.16
N ASP A 72 -5.81 2.86 2.49
CA ASP A 72 -6.02 2.59 1.09
C ASP A 72 -6.01 3.86 0.23
N LYS A 73 -5.54 3.70 -1.02
CA LYS A 73 -5.53 4.72 -2.08
C LYS A 73 -6.19 4.11 -3.31
N ALA A 74 -7.17 4.82 -3.85
CA ALA A 74 -7.75 4.47 -5.13
C ALA A 74 -6.87 4.98 -6.27
N LEU A 75 -6.56 4.10 -7.23
CA LEU A 75 -5.90 4.43 -8.49
C LEU A 75 -6.93 4.26 -9.61
N SER A 76 -7.14 5.29 -10.42
CA SER A 76 -8.22 5.29 -11.41
C SER A 76 -7.86 4.48 -12.65
N THR A 77 -6.57 4.45 -12.99
CA THR A 77 -6.09 3.86 -14.25
C THR A 77 -4.94 2.86 -14.04
N VAL A 78 -4.80 1.93 -14.99
CA VAL A 78 -3.64 1.02 -15.07
C VAL A 78 -2.35 1.81 -15.35
N GLU A 79 -2.44 2.91 -16.10
CA GLU A 79 -1.30 3.73 -16.48
C GLU A 79 -0.65 4.38 -15.26
N GLU A 80 -1.45 4.95 -14.36
CA GLU A 80 -0.98 5.47 -13.06
C GLU A 80 -0.31 4.39 -12.21
N LEU A 81 -0.82 3.16 -12.28
CA LEU A 81 -0.26 2.04 -11.53
C LEU A 81 1.06 1.54 -12.13
N LYS A 82 1.19 1.53 -13.46
CA LYS A 82 2.43 1.14 -14.15
C LYS A 82 3.47 2.26 -14.16
N ASP A 83 3.06 3.51 -13.96
CA ASP A 83 3.98 4.62 -13.83
C ASP A 83 4.78 4.48 -12.53
N LYS A 84 6.09 4.32 -12.68
CA LYS A 84 6.99 4.11 -11.53
C LYS A 84 6.96 5.29 -10.56
N THR A 85 6.79 6.51 -11.05
CA THR A 85 6.80 7.72 -10.22
C THR A 85 5.52 7.78 -9.40
N VAL A 86 4.37 7.62 -10.05
CA VAL A 86 3.06 7.64 -9.40
C VAL A 86 2.92 6.50 -8.38
N SER A 87 3.29 5.28 -8.75
CA SER A 87 3.23 4.14 -7.83
C SER A 87 4.19 4.28 -6.65
N ALA A 88 5.41 4.77 -6.87
CA ALA A 88 6.36 5.01 -5.79
C ALA A 88 5.86 6.09 -4.82
N GLU A 89 5.36 7.21 -5.34
CA GLU A 89 4.81 8.30 -4.53
C GLU A 89 3.58 7.84 -3.75
N ALA A 90 2.68 7.07 -4.37
CA ALA A 90 1.50 6.51 -3.72
C ALA A 90 1.86 5.58 -2.56
N VAL A 91 2.78 4.62 -2.78
CA VAL A 91 3.22 3.71 -1.72
C VAL A 91 3.93 4.47 -0.60
N LYS A 92 4.81 5.42 -0.94
CA LYS A 92 5.52 6.25 0.04
C LYS A 92 4.56 7.08 0.89
N GLU A 93 3.54 7.67 0.27
CA GLU A 93 2.49 8.40 0.97
C GLU A 93 1.73 7.47 1.94
N LEU A 94 1.27 6.32 1.47
CA LEU A 94 0.57 5.32 2.30
C LEU A 94 1.42 4.84 3.48
N VAL A 95 2.69 4.50 3.23
CA VAL A 95 3.63 4.09 4.29
C VAL A 95 3.89 5.21 5.27
N ASN A 96 4.02 6.46 4.82
CA ASN A 96 4.18 7.62 5.70
C ASN A 96 2.94 7.83 6.58
N ILE A 97 1.73 7.69 6.04
CA ILE A 97 0.49 7.82 6.83
C ILE A 97 0.43 6.71 7.89
N VAL A 98 0.60 5.46 7.49
CA VAL A 98 0.54 4.30 8.40
C VAL A 98 1.63 4.39 9.49
N ARG A 99 2.81 4.90 9.16
CA ARG A 99 3.87 5.20 10.14
C ARG A 99 3.57 6.41 11.01
N GLY A 100 2.88 7.41 10.47
CA GLY A 100 2.41 8.57 11.23
C GLY A 100 1.49 8.14 12.37
N TYR A 101 0.56 7.22 12.10
CA TYR A 101 -0.30 6.62 13.14
C TYR A 101 0.45 5.83 14.22
N ASP A 102 1.69 5.40 13.97
CA ASP A 102 2.57 4.78 14.98
C ASP A 102 3.22 5.85 15.88
N ALA A 103 3.39 7.08 15.37
CA ALA A 103 3.93 8.23 16.10
C ALA A 103 2.85 9.09 16.79
N ASP A 104 1.56 8.84 16.51
CA ASP A 104 0.41 9.61 16.99
C ASP A 104 -0.24 9.06 18.29
N GLU A 105 0.51 8.29 19.10
CA GLU A 105 0.10 8.03 20.50
C GLU A 105 0.22 9.27 21.41
N GLU A 106 0.53 10.47 20.88
CA GLU A 106 0.53 11.73 21.64
C GLU A 106 -0.04 12.95 20.89
N THR A 107 -1.22 12.86 20.25
CA THR A 107 -2.11 14.05 20.20
C THR A 107 -3.60 13.69 20.33
N ASN A 108 -4.01 13.30 21.55
CA ASN A 108 -5.37 13.55 21.99
C ASN A 108 -5.63 15.07 21.99
N VAL A 109 -6.09 15.62 20.87
CA VAL A 109 -6.84 16.89 20.84
C VAL A 109 -8.29 16.61 20.50
N CYS A 110 -8.92 15.80 21.36
CA CYS A 110 -10.33 15.99 21.65
C CYS A 110 -10.46 17.35 22.35
N GLY A 111 -10.78 18.38 21.58
CA GLY A 111 -11.01 19.74 22.02
C GLY A 111 -11.84 20.45 20.97
N TRP A 112 -13.12 20.07 20.89
CA TRP A 112 -14.17 20.86 20.25
C TRP A 112 -14.55 22.05 21.14
#